data_AF-A0A5B9Q4N5-F1
#
_entry.id   AF-A0A5B9Q4N5-F1
#
_cell.length_a   1.000
_cell.length_b   1.000
_cell.length_c   1.000
_cell.angle_alpha   90.00
_cell.angle_beta   90.00
_cell.angle_gamma   90.00
#
_symmetry.space_group_name_H-M   'P 1'
#
loop_
_entity.id
_entity.type
_entity.pdbx_description
1 polymer ?
#
loop_
_entity_poly.entity_id
_entity_poly.type
_entity_poly.pdbx_seq_one_letter_code
_entity_poly.pdbx_strand_id
1 'polypeptide(L)'
;MMRLHSVVAVALLVVGSLVVSSDNVQAGNPCCCPPAPIQTTLCVQPPCSCCSTTVCVCVPGCCTEAPTVCWRSGLLGRQIGTYCWPCCGHEVKVVVTRRGDVKVRG
;
A
#
# COMPACT_ATOMS: atom_id res chain seq x y z
N MET A 1 55.53 17.27 -8.67
CA MET A 1 54.66 16.96 -9.83
C MET A 1 54.63 15.46 -10.04
N MET A 2 53.42 14.89 -10.03
CA MET A 2 52.97 13.72 -10.78
C MET A 2 53.68 12.37 -10.51
N ARG A 3 53.06 11.52 -9.67
CA ARG A 3 52.97 10.09 -9.95
C ARG A 3 51.55 9.59 -9.72
N LEU A 4 51.16 8.77 -10.67
CA LEU A 4 49.83 8.41 -11.11
C LEU A 4 49.74 6.88 -10.98
N HIS A 5 48.58 6.39 -10.52
CA HIS A 5 48.06 5.01 -10.60
C HIS A 5 48.69 3.89 -9.74
N SER A 6 47.86 3.26 -8.90
CA SER A 6 47.52 1.81 -8.91
C SER A 6 46.77 1.44 -7.62
N VAL A 7 45.44 1.34 -7.65
CA VAL A 7 44.69 0.07 -7.80
C VAL A 7 45.03 -0.96 -6.73
N VAL A 8 44.22 -1.06 -5.67
CA VAL A 8 43.83 -2.35 -5.07
C VAL A 8 42.39 -2.24 -4.55
N ALA A 9 41.52 -3.03 -5.17
CA ALA A 9 40.14 -3.26 -4.81
C ALA A 9 40.04 -4.02 -3.48
N VAL A 10 39.12 -3.62 -2.61
CA VAL A 10 38.63 -4.49 -1.53
C VAL A 10 37.12 -4.60 -1.69
N ALA A 11 36.73 -5.77 -2.16
CA ALA A 11 35.36 -6.21 -2.35
C ALA A 11 34.61 -6.29 -1.03
N LEU A 12 33.34 -5.88 -1.02
CA LEU A 12 32.35 -6.45 -0.11
C LEU A 12 31.06 -6.70 -0.90
N LEU A 13 30.87 -7.98 -1.18
CA LEU A 13 29.67 -8.62 -1.68
C LEU A 13 28.47 -8.27 -0.81
N VAL A 14 27.44 -7.64 -1.37
CA VAL A 14 26.08 -7.99 -0.99
C VAL A 14 25.30 -8.18 -2.27
N VAL A 15 24.81 -9.41 -2.40
CA VAL A 15 23.93 -9.92 -3.44
C VAL A 15 22.65 -9.09 -3.40
N GLY A 16 22.65 -7.97 -4.10
CA GLY A 16 21.47 -7.15 -4.34
C GLY A 16 20.57 -7.91 -5.29
N SER A 17 19.75 -8.82 -4.73
CA SER A 17 18.61 -9.37 -5.45
C SER A 17 17.67 -8.20 -5.72
N LEU A 18 17.84 -7.56 -6.87
CA LEU A 18 16.84 -6.70 -7.46
C LEU A 18 15.67 -7.62 -7.79
N VAL A 19 14.71 -7.75 -6.87
CA VAL A 19 13.37 -8.20 -7.25
C VAL A 19 12.77 -7.06 -8.07
N VAL A 20 13.04 -7.07 -9.36
CA VAL A 20 12.21 -6.39 -10.35
C VAL A 20 10.86 -7.09 -10.28
N SER A 21 9.91 -6.52 -9.52
CA SER A 21 8.51 -6.85 -9.73
C SER A 21 8.17 -6.42 -11.15
N SER A 22 7.95 -7.40 -12.01
CA SER A 22 7.38 -7.22 -13.33
C SER A 22 5.90 -6.95 -13.17
N ASP A 23 5.49 -5.68 -13.19
CA ASP A 23 4.13 -5.35 -13.59
C ASP A 23 4.16 -4.97 -15.06
N ASN A 24 3.90 -6.00 -15.86
CA ASN A 24 3.69 -5.99 -17.29
C ASN A 24 2.78 -4.80 -17.69
N VAL A 25 3.35 -3.72 -18.24
CA VAL A 25 2.57 -2.69 -18.93
C VAL A 25 2.10 -3.29 -20.24
N GLN A 26 0.94 -3.93 -20.19
CA GLN A 26 0.29 -4.48 -21.36
C GLN A 26 -0.47 -3.36 -22.07
N ALA A 27 0.20 -2.72 -23.04
CA ALA A 27 -0.46 -1.95 -24.08
C ALA A 27 -1.21 -2.91 -25.01
N GLY A 28 -2.54 -3.02 -24.88
CA GLY A 28 -3.35 -3.83 -25.79
C GLY A 28 -4.88 -3.81 -25.56
N ASN A 29 -5.60 -3.15 -26.48
CA ASN A 29 -7.03 -3.26 -26.88
C ASN A 29 -8.17 -2.96 -25.84
N PRO A 30 -9.25 -2.22 -26.21
CA PRO A 30 -10.26 -1.70 -25.29
C PRO A 30 -11.43 -2.69 -25.09
N CYS A 31 -11.14 -3.93 -24.71
CA CYS A 31 -12.19 -4.92 -24.39
C CYS A 31 -11.77 -5.79 -23.19
N CYS A 32 -12.40 -5.50 -22.04
CA CYS A 32 -12.66 -6.42 -20.93
C CYS A 32 -11.49 -7.05 -20.16
N CYS A 33 -10.37 -6.35 -19.95
CA CYS A 33 -9.45 -6.70 -18.85
C CYS A 33 -9.72 -5.78 -17.66
N PRO A 34 -10.11 -6.30 -16.48
CA PRO A 34 -10.15 -5.48 -15.27
C PRO A 34 -8.75 -4.90 -15.04
N PRO A 35 -8.63 -3.60 -14.74
CA PRO A 35 -7.33 -2.94 -14.58
C PRO A 35 -6.52 -3.63 -13.49
N ALA A 36 -5.22 -3.79 -13.74
CA ALA A 36 -4.31 -4.46 -12.82
C ALA A 36 -4.43 -3.85 -11.41
N PRO A 37 -4.38 -4.67 -10.35
CA PRO A 37 -4.46 -4.18 -8.99
C PRO A 37 -3.27 -3.27 -8.69
N ILE A 38 -3.55 -2.07 -8.19
CA ILE A 38 -2.55 -1.08 -7.80
C ILE A 38 -2.37 -1.14 -6.28
N GLN A 39 -1.11 -1.19 -5.84
CA GLN A 39 -0.79 -1.07 -4.43
C GLN A 39 -0.93 0.40 -4.00
N THR A 40 -1.86 0.68 -3.09
CA THR A 40 -2.13 2.00 -2.55
C THR A 40 -1.83 2.04 -1.06
N THR A 41 -1.22 3.13 -0.62
CA THR A 41 -0.86 3.35 0.78
C THR A 41 -1.92 4.23 1.44
N LEU A 42 -2.60 3.69 2.46
CA LEU A 42 -3.60 4.42 3.25
C LEU A 42 -3.04 4.83 4.60
N CYS A 43 -3.18 6.11 4.93
CA CYS A 43 -2.93 6.63 6.27
C CYS A 43 -4.22 6.48 7.10
N VAL A 44 -4.23 5.53 8.02
CA VAL A 44 -5.36 5.24 8.90
C VAL A 44 -5.16 5.97 10.23
N GLN A 45 -6.01 6.95 10.52
CA GLN A 45 -6.05 7.61 11.83
C GLN A 45 -7.39 7.29 12.53
N PRO A 46 -7.41 6.45 13.57
CA PRO A 46 -8.62 6.17 14.33
C PRO A 46 -9.06 7.41 15.12
N PRO A 47 -10.36 7.68 15.28
CA PRO A 47 -10.85 8.85 16.01
C PRO A 47 -10.46 8.87 17.49
N CYS A 48 -10.22 7.69 18.08
CA CYS A 48 -9.82 7.56 19.49
C CYS A 48 -8.30 7.44 19.68
N SER A 49 -7.51 7.53 18.61
CA SER A 49 -6.05 7.43 18.67
C SER A 49 -5.43 8.68 18.06
N CYS A 50 -4.42 9.23 18.72
CA CYS A 50 -3.61 10.32 18.17
C CYS A 50 -2.56 9.81 17.16
N CYS A 51 -2.46 8.49 16.94
CA CYS A 51 -1.45 7.89 16.08
C CYS A 51 -2.04 7.52 14.71
N SER A 52 -1.38 7.98 13.64
CA SER A 52 -1.64 7.53 12.27
C SER A 52 -0.83 6.26 11.98
N THR A 53 -1.48 5.24 11.43
CA THR A 53 -0.81 4.00 10.97
C THR A 53 -0.92 3.89 9.46
N THR A 54 0.20 3.60 8.80
CA THR A 54 0.26 3.41 7.35
C THR A 54 -0.06 1.96 7.00
N VAL A 55 -1.01 1.75 6.09
CA VAL A 55 -1.47 0.42 5.68
C VAL A 55 -1.44 0.34 4.15
N CYS A 56 -0.75 -0.67 3.61
CA CYS A 56 -0.73 -0.91 2.17
C CYS A 56 -1.90 -1.83 1.79
N VAL A 57 -2.73 -1.39 0.85
CA VAL A 57 -3.87 -2.15 0.33
C VAL A 57 -3.74 -2.31 -1.18
N CYS A 58 -4.17 -3.45 -1.71
CA CYS A 58 -4.25 -3.66 -3.15
C CYS A 58 -5.68 -3.32 -3.58
N VAL A 59 -5.82 -2.33 -4.45
CA VAL A 59 -7.13 -1.91 -4.98
C VAL A 59 -7.15 -2.09 -6.49
N PRO A 60 -8.32 -2.33 -7.10
CA PRO A 60 -8.44 -2.36 -8.55
C PRO A 60 -7.89 -1.08 -9.17
N GLY A 61 -7.18 -1.17 -10.29
CA GLY A 61 -6.56 0.01 -10.91
C GLY A 61 -7.53 1.06 -11.45
N CYS A 62 -8.84 0.78 -11.47
CA CYS A 62 -9.90 1.77 -11.73
C CYS A 62 -10.15 2.71 -10.54
N CYS A 63 -9.67 2.36 -9.35
CA CYS A 63 -9.91 3.12 -8.14
C CYS A 63 -8.82 4.22 -7.98
N THR A 64 -8.87 5.23 -8.84
CA THR A 64 -7.91 6.35 -8.89
C THR A 64 -8.24 7.49 -7.94
N GLU A 65 -9.48 7.54 -7.44
CA GLU A 65 -9.96 8.57 -6.54
C GLU A 65 -9.62 8.27 -5.08
N ALA A 66 -9.57 9.31 -4.25
CA ALA A 66 -9.40 9.14 -2.82
C ALA A 66 -10.62 8.42 -2.21
N PRO A 67 -10.43 7.39 -1.37
CA PRO A 67 -11.53 6.72 -0.71
C PRO A 67 -12.21 7.64 0.30
N THR A 68 -13.52 7.52 0.43
CA THR A 68 -14.27 8.11 1.53
C THR A 68 -14.17 7.19 2.74
N VAL A 69 -13.87 7.75 3.92
CA VAL A 69 -13.75 6.99 5.17
C VAL A 69 -14.95 7.22 6.07
N CYS A 70 -15.55 6.14 6.56
CA CYS A 70 -16.59 6.17 7.58
C CYS A 70 -16.15 5.34 8.79
N TRP A 71 -16.13 5.97 9.97
CA TRP A 71 -15.78 5.29 11.22
C TRP A 71 -17.02 4.87 11.98
N ARG A 72 -17.01 3.64 12.47
CA ARG A 72 -18.01 3.15 13.42
C ARG A 72 -17.34 2.46 14.60
N SER A 73 -17.88 2.71 15.79
CA SER A 73 -17.48 1.99 16.98
C SER A 73 -18.15 0.61 17.00
N GLY A 74 -17.34 -0.44 17.02
CA GLY A 74 -17.77 -1.81 17.20
C GLY A 74 -17.74 -2.25 18.67
N LEU A 75 -18.10 -3.51 18.89
CA LEU A 75 -18.07 -4.13 20.21
C LEU A 75 -16.64 -4.21 20.78
N LEU A 76 -16.53 -4.12 22.12
CA LEU A 76 -15.26 -4.23 22.86
C LEU A 76 -14.22 -3.14 22.50
N GLY A 77 -14.67 -1.92 22.19
CA GLY A 77 -13.79 -0.79 21.88
C GLY A 77 -13.01 -0.95 20.58
N ARG A 78 -13.49 -1.80 19.66
CA ARG A 78 -12.96 -1.93 18.30
C ARG A 78 -13.46 -0.76 17.47
N GLN A 79 -12.57 -0.14 16.70
CA GLN A 79 -12.95 0.87 15.71
C GLN A 79 -12.92 0.22 14.32
N ILE A 80 -13.97 0.42 13.53
CA ILE A 80 -14.07 -0.12 12.18
C ILE A 80 -14.15 1.09 11.23
N GLY A 81 -13.06 1.31 10.48
CA GLY A 81 -13.00 2.29 9.41
C GLY A 81 -13.36 1.63 8.09
N THR A 82 -14.37 2.14 7.42
CA THR A 82 -14.81 1.65 6.11
C THR A 82 -14.32 2.63 5.05
N TYR A 83 -13.45 2.17 4.17
CA TYR A 83 -12.90 2.92 3.05
C TYR A 83 -13.65 2.52 1.79
N CYS A 84 -14.42 3.45 1.24
CA CYS A 84 -15.21 3.24 0.04
C CYS A 84 -14.64 4.06 -1.11
N TRP A 85 -14.35 3.41 -2.24
CA TRP A 85 -13.95 4.09 -3.47
C TRP A 85 -15.19 4.35 -4.33
N PRO A 86 -15.63 5.61 -4.49
CA PRO A 86 -16.90 5.91 -5.15
C PRO A 86 -16.91 5.55 -6.63
N CYS A 87 -15.77 5.67 -7.32
CA CYS A 87 -15.60 5.31 -8.73
C CYS A 87 -15.88 3.82 -9.07
N CYS A 88 -15.60 2.90 -8.13
CA CYS A 88 -15.64 1.45 -8.39
C CYS A 88 -16.53 0.69 -7.39
N GLY A 89 -17.05 1.36 -6.36
CA GLY A 89 -17.84 0.75 -5.28
C GLY A 89 -17.04 -0.22 -4.41
N HIS A 90 -15.71 -0.26 -4.55
CA HIS A 90 -14.86 -1.14 -3.76
C HIS A 90 -14.85 -0.68 -2.30
N GLU A 91 -14.94 -1.62 -1.37
CA GLU A 91 -15.03 -1.34 0.06
C GLU A 91 -13.95 -2.12 0.80
N VAL A 92 -13.09 -1.41 1.54
CA VAL A 92 -12.09 -2.01 2.43
C VAL A 92 -12.42 -1.63 3.87
N LYS A 93 -12.57 -2.63 4.72
CA LYS A 93 -12.83 -2.49 6.14
C LYS A 93 -11.54 -2.64 6.93
N VAL A 94 -11.09 -1.55 7.55
CA VAL A 94 -9.95 -1.54 8.48
C VAL A 94 -10.49 -1.63 9.90
N VAL A 95 -10.14 -2.71 10.60
CA VAL A 95 -10.51 -2.93 11.99
C VAL A 95 -9.32 -2.64 12.87
N VAL A 96 -9.44 -1.63 13.72
CA VAL A 96 -8.45 -1.28 14.73
C VAL A 96 -8.96 -1.78 16.08
N THR A 97 -8.20 -2.66 16.72
CA THR A 97 -8.53 -3.15 18.07
C THR A 97 -8.05 -2.16 19.13
N ARG A 98 -8.60 -2.25 20.34
CA ARG A 98 -8.17 -1.43 21.49
C ARG A 98 -6.66 -1.57 21.81
N ARG A 99 -6.02 -2.67 21.40
CA ARG A 99 -4.59 -2.92 21.60
C ARG A 99 -3.69 -2.30 20.52
N GLY A 100 -4.27 -1.60 19.54
CA GLY A 100 -3.53 -1.03 18.41
C GLY A 100 -3.34 -1.99 17.23
N ASP A 101 -3.83 -3.23 17.34
CA ASP A 101 -3.80 -4.22 16.27
C ASP A 101 -4.70 -3.77 15.10
N VAL A 102 -4.14 -3.69 13.89
CA VAL A 102 -4.84 -3.26 12.66
C VAL A 102 -5.05 -4.46 11.75
N LYS A 103 -6.31 -4.70 11.37
CA LYS A 103 -6.69 -5.79 10.46
C LYS A 103 -7.46 -5.25 9.28
N VAL A 104 -6.95 -5.50 8.08
CA VAL A 104 -7.62 -5.14 6.83
C VAL A 104 -8.50 -6.30 6.38
N ARG A 105 -9.73 -5.99 5.93
CA ARG A 105 -10.65 -6.92 5.30
C ARG A 105 -11.14 -6.27 4.00
N GLY A 106 -10.92 -6.93 2.87
CA GLY A 106 -11.46 -6.54 1.57
C GLY A 106 -12.50 -7.54 1.10
#